data_AF-A0A832J568-F1
#
_entry.id   AF-A0A832J568-F1
#
_cell.length_a   1.000
_cell.length_b   1.000
_cell.length_c   1.000
_cell.angle_alpha   90.00
_cell.angle_beta   90.00
_cell.angle_gamma   90.00
#
_symmetry.space_group_name_H-M   'P 1'
#
loop_
_entity.id
_entity.type
_entity.pdbx_description
1 polymer ?
#
loop_
_entity_poly.entity_id
_entity_poly.type
_entity_poly.pdbx_seq_one_letter_code
_entity_poly.pdbx_strand_id
1 'polypeptide(L)' 'PQTNVVDVHISRLRKKIDKPGEQPLIQTVRGAGYRMAV' A
#
# COMPACT_ATOMS: atom_id res chain seq x y z
N PRO A 1 -9.43 13.53 -13.28
CA PRO A 1 -9.51 12.88 -11.95
C PRO A 1 -8.83 11.49 -11.95
N GLN A 2 -7.50 11.45 -11.79
CA GLN A 2 -6.67 10.23 -11.89
C GLN A 2 -6.24 9.65 -10.53
N THR A 3 -6.71 10.23 -9.42
CA THR A 3 -6.18 9.97 -8.08
C THR A 3 -6.37 8.53 -7.58
N ASN A 4 -7.37 7.78 -8.07
CA ASN A 4 -7.67 6.44 -7.56
C ASN A 4 -6.79 5.32 -8.12
N VAL A 5 -6.03 5.57 -9.20
CA VAL A 5 -5.24 4.51 -9.84
C VAL A 5 -4.14 4.02 -8.90
N VAL A 6 -3.52 4.93 -8.14
CA VAL A 6 -2.46 4.58 -7.19
C VAL A 6 -3.00 3.68 -6.08
N ASP A 7 -4.12 4.03 -5.47
CA ASP A 7 -4.78 3.21 -4.43
C ASP A 7 -5.10 1.80 -4.92
N VAL A 8 -5.62 1.67 -6.15
CA VAL A 8 -5.94 0.36 -6.74
C VAL A 8 -4.68 -0.49 -6.91
N HIS A 9 -3.60 0.10 -7.42
CA HIS A 9 -2.33 -0.61 -7.59
C HIS A 9 -1.70 -0.99 -6.25
N ILE A 10 -1.71 -0.10 -5.27
CA ILE A 10 -1.22 -0.36 -3.91
C ILE A 10 -2.03 -1.50 -3.26
N SER A 11 -3.35 -1.49 -3.39
CA SER A 11 -4.22 -2.53 -2.83
C SER A 11 -3.96 -3.90 -3.46
N ARG A 12 -3.76 -3.95 -4.80
CA ARG A 12 -3.36 -5.18 -5.51
C ARG A 12 -1.97 -5.66 -5.12
N LEU A 13 -1.03 -4.73 -4.93
CA LEU A 13 0.34 -5.04 -4.54
C LEU A 13 0.36 -5.63 -3.13
N ARG A 14 -0.32 -4.99 -2.16
CA ARG A 14 -0.46 -5.50 -0.78
C ARG A 14 -1.03 -6.92 -0.77
N LYS A 15 -2.08 -7.21 -1.54
CA LYS A 15 -2.61 -8.57 -1.65
C LYS A 15 -1.61 -9.62 -2.19
N LYS A 16 -0.61 -9.20 -2.98
CA LYS A 16 0.43 -10.11 -3.50
C LYS A 16 1.62 -10.27 -2.57
N ILE A 17 1.97 -9.23 -1.81
CA ILE A 17 3.19 -9.21 -0.98
C ILE A 17 2.91 -9.43 0.51
N ASP A 18 1.77 -8.95 1.03
CA ASP A 18 1.40 -9.16 2.43
C ASP A 18 0.97 -10.61 2.61
N LYS A 19 1.75 -11.36 3.38
CA LYS A 19 1.39 -12.70 3.81
C LYS A 19 0.46 -12.62 5.02
N PRO A 20 -0.52 -13.52 5.15
CA PRO A 20 -1.36 -13.59 6.33
C PRO A 20 -0.48 -13.86 7.57
N GLY A 21 -0.41 -12.88 8.47
CA GLY A 21 0.38 -12.93 9.70
C GLY A 21 1.61 -12.03 9.75
N GLU A 22 2.01 -11.42 8.62
CA GLU A 22 3.10 -10.44 8.59
C GLU A 22 2.57 -9.00 8.68
N GLN A 23 3.39 -8.10 9.23
CA GLN A 23 3.05 -6.68 9.28
C GLN A 23 3.04 -6.10 7.86
N PRO A 24 2.07 -5.24 7.52
CA PRO A 24 1.94 -4.72 6.17
C PRO A 24 3.19 -3.92 5.75
N LEU A 25 3.80 -4.33 4.65
CA LEU A 25 5.02 -3.72 4.12
C LEU A 25 4.80 -2.29 3.62
N ILE A 26 3.56 -1.94 3.27
CA ILE A 26 3.19 -0.62 2.77
C ILE A 26 2.34 0.10 3.82
N GLN A 27 2.83 1.23 4.30
CA GLN A 27 2.12 2.11 5.24
C GLN A 27 1.67 3.39 4.54
N THR A 28 0.42 3.78 4.76
CA THR A 28 -0.13 5.04 4.25
C THR A 28 0.24 6.18 5.20
N VAL A 29 0.94 7.20 4.68
CA VAL A 29 1.29 8.43 5.40
C VAL A 29 0.34 9.53 4.95
N ARG A 30 -0.57 9.93 5.84
CA ARG A 30 -1.57 10.96 5.56
C ARG A 30 -0.89 12.26 5.13
N GLY A 31 -1.21 12.76 3.94
CA GLY A 31 -0.65 14.00 3.39
C GLY A 31 0.71 13.85 2.69
N ALA A 32 1.32 12.66 2.70
CA ALA A 32 2.60 12.42 2.03
C ALA A 32 2.57 11.25 1.01
N GLY A 33 1.68 10.27 1.16
CA GLY A 33 1.55 9.14 0.24
C GLY A 33 1.73 7.80 0.93
N TYR A 34 2.58 6.92 0.39
CA TYR A 34 2.85 5.60 0.95
C TYR A 34 4.35 5.43 1.20
N ARG A 35 4.70 4.70 2.24
CA ARG A 35 6.07 4.33 2.58
C ARG A 35 6.21 2.82 2.72
N MET A 36 7.41 2.31 2.48
CA MET A 36 7.78 0.93 2.77
C MET A 36 8.20 0.86 4.25
N ALA A 37 7.60 -0.03 5.03
CA ALA A 37 8.01 -0.36 6.38
C ALA A 37 8.64 -1.75 6.35
N VAL A 38 9.88 -1.86 6.83
CA VAL A 38 10.65 -3.10 6.99
C VAL A 38 10.64 -3.47 8.46
#